data_AF-A0AAQ3Q0V6-F1
#
_entry.id   AF-A0AAQ3Q0V6-F1
#
_cell.length_a   1.000
_cell.length_b   1.000
_cell.length_c   1.000
_cell.angle_alpha   90.00
_cell.angle_beta   90.00
_cell.angle_gamma   90.00
#
_symmetry.space_group_name_H-M   'P 1'
#
loop_
_entity.id
_entity.type
_entity.pdbx_description
1 polymer ?
#
loop_
_entity_poly.entity_id
_entity_poly.type
_entity_poly.pdbx_seq_one_letter_code
_entity_poly.pdbx_strand_id
1 'polypeptide(L)'
;MELVNAQWRTGRKEEEEVLSPMALTAKKLWAEDNVLPHLKPVEKCWQPQDFHLDPSSEGFYEQVRELRACSKELPDDYLVCLVGDMITEEALPTHQTFFNTFDGVRDETSTSATSWVTWTRTWTAEEKRPRRPELGWMKRRGTEIC
;
A
#
# COMPACT_ATOMS: atom_id res chain seq x y z
N MET A 1 -35.59 -9.37 -26.88
CA MET A 1 -34.40 -9.14 -26.04
C MET A 1 -34.00 -7.66 -25.95
N GLU A 2 -34.94 -6.71 -26.10
CA GLU A 2 -34.61 -5.26 -26.01
C GLU A 2 -35.24 -4.56 -24.80
N LEU A 3 -36.22 -5.16 -24.13
CA LEU A 3 -36.92 -4.52 -23.01
C LEU A 3 -36.19 -4.63 -21.67
N VAL A 4 -35.26 -5.58 -21.52
CA VAL A 4 -34.50 -5.76 -20.26
C VAL A 4 -33.39 -4.71 -20.12
N ASN A 5 -32.87 -4.15 -21.21
CA ASN A 5 -31.76 -3.18 -21.18
C ASN A 5 -32.19 -1.72 -20.95
N ALA A 6 -33.47 -1.38 -21.16
CA ALA A 6 -33.98 -0.02 -20.99
C ALA A 6 -34.14 0.38 -19.51
N GLN A 7 -34.45 -0.59 -18.66
CA GLN A 7 -34.72 -0.38 -17.23
C GLN A 7 -33.43 -0.13 -16.42
N TRP A 8 -32.28 -0.61 -16.90
CA TRP A 8 -30.96 -0.38 -16.28
C TRP A 8 -30.34 0.99 -16.60
N ARG A 9 -30.81 1.70 -17.64
CA ARG A 9 -30.29 3.02 -18.04
C ARG A 9 -31.05 4.19 -17.45
N THR A 10 -32.29 3.98 -17.00
CA THR A 10 -33.19 5.05 -16.52
C THR A 10 -33.13 5.25 -15.01
N GLY A 11 -32.63 4.27 -14.24
CA GLY A 11 -32.50 4.37 -12.77
C GLY A 11 -31.16 4.85 -12.23
N ARG A 12 -30.20 5.23 -13.08
CA ARG A 12 -28.82 5.61 -12.66
C ARG A 12 -28.46 7.04 -13.04
N LYS A 13 -29.40 7.97 -12.92
CA LYS A 13 -29.13 9.41 -13.14
C LYS A 13 -29.60 10.32 -12.01
N GLU A 14 -30.19 9.80 -10.94
CA GLU A 14 -30.72 10.64 -9.83
C GLU A 14 -30.10 10.37 -8.46
N GLU A 15 -29.11 9.48 -8.33
CA GLU A 15 -28.37 9.23 -7.08
C GLU A 15 -26.87 9.47 -7.22
N GLU A 16 -26.46 10.44 -8.02
CA GLU A 16 -25.17 11.09 -7.79
C GLU A 16 -25.44 12.24 -6.81
N GLU A 17 -25.76 11.87 -5.57
CA GLU A 17 -25.93 12.81 -4.48
C GLU A 17 -24.58 13.51 -4.26
N VAL A 18 -24.39 14.65 -4.92
CA VAL A 18 -23.25 15.53 -4.69
C VAL A 18 -23.31 15.90 -3.21
N LEU A 19 -22.48 15.23 -2.41
CA LEU A 19 -22.43 15.45 -0.98
C LEU A 19 -22.24 16.94 -0.73
N SER A 20 -23.19 17.53 0.00
CA SER A 20 -23.12 18.94 0.41
C SER A 20 -21.73 19.26 0.98
N PRO A 21 -21.17 20.46 0.77
CA PRO A 21 -19.90 20.87 1.35
C PRO A 21 -19.81 20.63 2.87
N MET A 22 -20.95 20.68 3.56
CA MET A 22 -21.07 20.39 4.99
C MET A 22 -20.88 18.89 5.31
N ALA A 23 -21.43 18.00 4.48
CA ALA A 23 -21.25 16.56 4.60
C ALA A 23 -19.79 16.14 4.29
N LEU A 24 -19.15 16.80 3.32
CA LEU A 24 -17.74 16.58 3.01
C LEU A 24 -16.82 17.02 4.15
N THR A 25 -17.14 18.15 4.80
CA THR A 25 -16.42 18.66 5.96
C THR A 25 -16.61 17.76 7.18
N ALA A 26 -17.83 17.26 7.41
CA ALA A 26 -18.12 16.29 8.48
C ALA A 26 -17.32 14.99 8.31
N LYS A 27 -17.19 14.47 7.08
CA LYS A 27 -16.35 13.30 6.78
C LYS A 27 -14.86 13.56 7.02
N LYS A 28 -14.37 14.78 6.78
CA LYS A 28 -12.98 15.16 7.08
C LYS A 28 -12.71 15.12 8.59
N LEU A 29 -13.59 15.73 9.39
CA LEU A 29 -13.45 15.73 10.85
C LEU A 29 -13.60 14.32 11.45
N TRP A 30 -14.52 13.52 10.93
CA TRP A 30 -14.69 12.13 11.40
C TRP A 30 -13.41 11.30 11.25
N ALA A 31 -12.67 11.47 10.15
CA ALA A 31 -11.46 10.70 9.89
C ALA A 31 -10.31 11.05 10.86
N GLU A 32 -10.24 12.29 11.34
CA GLU A 32 -9.29 12.70 12.37
C GLU A 32 -9.43 11.85 13.64
N ASP A 33 -10.66 11.63 14.10
CA ASP A 33 -10.92 10.91 15.36
C ASP A 33 -11.00 9.39 15.19
N ASN A 34 -11.31 8.89 13.98
CA ASN A 34 -11.64 7.46 13.78
C ASN A 34 -10.68 6.72 12.85
N VAL A 35 -9.89 7.43 12.04
CA VAL A 35 -9.00 6.82 11.04
C VAL A 35 -7.55 7.06 11.41
N LEU A 36 -7.15 8.32 11.66
CA LEU A 36 -5.77 8.66 12.02
C LEU A 36 -5.22 7.94 13.27
N PRO A 37 -6.00 7.62 14.32
CA PRO A 37 -5.46 6.90 15.48
C PRO A 37 -4.96 5.48 15.18
N HIS A 38 -5.34 4.91 14.04
CA HIS A 38 -4.85 3.60 13.61
C HIS A 38 -3.48 3.64 12.91
N LEU A 39 -3.00 4.84 12.53
CA LEU A 39 -1.67 5.01 11.97
C LEU A 39 -0.62 4.81 13.06
N LYS A 40 0.41 4.02 12.76
CA LYS A 40 1.50 3.81 13.70
C LYS A 40 2.50 4.97 13.58
N PRO A 41 3.01 5.52 14.70
CA PRO A 41 4.12 6.45 14.65
C PRO A 41 5.32 5.81 13.94
N VAL A 42 6.01 6.58 13.09
CA VAL A 42 7.11 6.07 12.23
C VAL A 42 8.21 5.42 13.07
N GLU A 43 8.48 5.94 14.26
CA GLU A 43 9.49 5.46 15.19
C GLU A 43 9.14 4.10 15.80
N LYS A 44 7.86 3.73 15.77
CA LYS A 44 7.35 2.42 16.21
C LYS A 44 7.13 1.46 15.05
N CYS A 45 7.30 1.93 13.81
CA CYS A 45 7.24 1.08 12.63
C CYS A 45 8.59 0.41 12.42
N TRP A 46 8.55 -0.91 12.26
CA TRP A 46 9.70 -1.66 11.81
C TRP A 46 10.15 -1.15 10.43
N GLN A 47 11.45 -1.19 10.18
CA GLN A 47 12.07 -0.79 8.93
C GLN A 47 12.58 -2.03 8.19
N PRO A 48 12.64 -2.02 6.85
CA PRO A 48 13.21 -3.13 6.09
C PRO A 48 14.61 -3.54 6.60
N GLN A 49 15.42 -2.55 7.00
CA GLN A 49 16.76 -2.79 7.53
C GLN A 49 16.80 -3.66 8.78
N ASP A 50 15.74 -3.68 9.59
CA ASP A 50 15.65 -4.52 10.80
C ASP A 50 15.68 -6.02 10.48
N PHE A 51 15.36 -6.39 9.23
CA PHE A 51 15.36 -7.77 8.73
C PHE A 51 16.40 -7.99 7.63
N HIS A 52 17.31 -7.03 7.44
CA HIS A 52 18.40 -7.14 6.48
C HIS A 52 19.66 -7.66 7.17
N LEU A 53 20.40 -8.51 6.46
CA LEU A 53 21.76 -8.85 6.85
C LEU A 53 22.64 -7.60 6.71
N ASP A 54 23.44 -7.30 7.73
CA ASP A 54 24.35 -6.16 7.70
C ASP A 54 25.55 -6.47 6.79
N PRO A 55 25.72 -5.76 5.65
CA PRO A 55 26.84 -6.00 4.74
C PRO A 55 28.21 -5.65 5.34
N SER A 56 28.24 -4.89 6.44
CA SER A 56 29.47 -4.52 7.15
C SER A 56 29.89 -5.55 8.20
N SER A 57 29.04 -6.54 8.49
CA SER A 57 29.30 -7.61 9.45
C SER A 57 30.31 -8.61 8.91
N GLU A 58 31.25 -9.06 9.74
CA GLU A 58 32.19 -10.13 9.41
C GLU A 58 31.48 -11.45 9.01
N GLY A 59 30.26 -11.67 9.51
CA GLY A 59 29.45 -12.86 9.25
C GLY A 59 28.50 -12.73 8.05
N PHE A 60 28.50 -11.62 7.32
CA PHE A 60 27.53 -11.34 6.26
C PHE A 60 27.43 -12.47 5.22
N TYR A 61 28.57 -12.92 4.70
CA TYR A 61 28.60 -13.94 3.65
C TYR A 61 28.08 -15.30 4.13
N GLU A 62 28.31 -15.66 5.40
CA GLU A 62 27.80 -16.91 5.95
C GLU A 62 26.29 -16.82 6.17
N GLN A 63 25.80 -15.72 6.71
CA GLN A 63 24.36 -15.47 6.85
C GLN A 63 23.64 -15.49 5.50
N VAL A 64 24.25 -14.90 4.44
CA VAL A 64 23.73 -14.97 3.07
C VAL A 64 23.68 -16.42 2.57
N ARG A 65 24.71 -17.22 2.89
CA ARG A 65 24.78 -18.63 2.49
C ARG A 65 23.69 -19.45 3.17
N GLU A 66 23.52 -19.29 4.48
CA GLU A 66 22.47 -19.95 5.27
C GLU A 66 21.09 -19.59 4.74
N LEU A 67 20.83 -18.30 4.52
CA LEU A 67 19.57 -17.82 3.98
C LEU A 67 19.26 -18.43 2.61
N ARG A 68 20.26 -18.51 1.73
CA ARG A 68 20.13 -19.16 0.40
C ARG A 68 19.90 -20.66 0.52
N ALA A 69 20.50 -21.34 1.51
CA ALA A 69 20.27 -22.76 1.76
C ALA A 69 18.83 -23.02 2.20
N CYS A 70 18.34 -22.30 3.21
CA CYS A 70 16.95 -22.40 3.67
C CYS A 70 15.95 -22.07 2.55
N SER A 71 16.26 -21.09 1.71
CA SER A 71 15.37 -20.70 0.59
C SER A 71 15.22 -21.78 -0.48
N LYS A 72 16.18 -22.71 -0.62
CA LYS A 72 16.09 -23.83 -1.58
C LYS A 72 15.11 -24.91 -1.13
N GLU A 73 14.76 -24.92 0.15
CA GLU A 73 13.77 -25.86 0.70
C GLU A 73 12.34 -25.35 0.54
N LEU A 74 12.16 -24.10 0.07
CA LEU A 74 10.84 -23.53 -0.18
C LEU A 74 10.24 -24.11 -1.48
N PRO A 75 8.98 -24.57 -1.47
CA PRO A 75 8.29 -25.03 -2.67
C PRO A 75 8.11 -23.91 -3.70
N ASP A 76 8.16 -24.26 -4.99
CA ASP A 76 7.98 -23.30 -6.09
C ASP A 76 6.62 -22.59 -6.02
N ASP A 77 5.54 -23.29 -5.65
CA ASP A 77 4.21 -22.71 -5.49
C ASP A 77 4.20 -21.57 -4.45
N TYR A 78 5.00 -21.72 -3.39
CA TYR A 78 5.17 -20.67 -2.38
C TYR A 78 5.93 -19.47 -2.94
N LEU A 79 6.98 -19.72 -3.73
CA LEU A 79 7.77 -18.67 -4.38
C LEU A 79 6.94 -17.89 -5.41
N VAL A 80 6.04 -18.54 -6.15
CA VAL A 80 5.12 -17.89 -7.10
C VAL A 80 4.19 -16.92 -6.38
N CYS A 81 3.56 -17.35 -5.27
CA CYS A 81 2.73 -16.47 -4.45
C CYS A 81 3.54 -15.28 -3.91
N LEU A 82 4.75 -15.53 -3.41
CA LEU A 82 5.61 -14.49 -2.85
C LEU A 82 6.05 -13.47 -3.90
N VAL A 83 6.32 -13.91 -5.13
CA VAL A 83 6.60 -13.01 -6.27
C VAL A 83 5.36 -12.21 -6.68
N GLY A 84 4.18 -12.83 -6.67
CA GLY A 84 2.91 -12.12 -6.92
C GLY A 84 2.65 -11.01 -5.90
N ASP A 85 2.88 -11.30 -4.62
CA ASP A 85 2.80 -10.32 -3.53
C ASP A 85 3.78 -9.17 -3.78
N MET A 86 5.06 -9.46 -4.10
CA MET A 86 6.05 -8.42 -4.42
C MET A 86 5.59 -7.50 -5.55
N ILE A 87 5.13 -8.06 -6.67
CA ILE A 87 4.69 -7.27 -7.84
C ILE A 87 3.54 -6.34 -7.45
N THR A 88 2.61 -6.81 -6.63
CA THR A 88 1.46 -6.02 -6.17
C THR A 88 1.90 -4.90 -5.24
N GLU A 89 2.85 -5.15 -4.33
CA GLU A 89 3.41 -4.14 -3.43
C GLU A 89 4.23 -3.07 -4.21
N GLU A 90 4.94 -3.45 -5.29
CA GLU A 90 5.65 -2.48 -6.15
C GLU A 90 4.71 -1.57 -6.95
N ALA A 91 3.46 -1.99 -7.17
CA ALA A 91 2.46 -1.20 -7.90
C ALA A 91 1.89 -0.02 -7.08
N LEU A 92 2.48 0.30 -5.93
CA LEU A 92 2.11 1.41 -5.05
C LEU A 92 1.86 2.76 -5.74
N PRO A 93 2.65 3.21 -6.75
CA PRO A 93 2.35 4.46 -7.47
C PRO A 93 0.97 4.47 -8.14
N THR A 94 0.52 3.31 -8.63
CA THR A 94 -0.82 3.12 -9.21
C THR A 94 -1.90 3.23 -8.14
N HIS A 95 -1.70 2.59 -6.99
CA HIS A 95 -2.62 2.68 -5.85
C HIS A 95 -2.76 4.12 -5.33
N GLN A 96 -1.65 4.85 -5.22
CA GLN A 96 -1.68 6.24 -4.78
C GLN A 96 -2.43 7.15 -5.76
N THR A 97 -2.25 6.92 -7.06
CA THR A 97 -2.98 7.66 -8.10
C THR A 97 -4.48 7.35 -8.04
N PHE A 98 -4.85 6.10 -7.78
CA PHE A 98 -6.23 5.70 -7.56
C PHE A 98 -6.87 6.40 -6.35
N PHE A 99 -6.15 6.57 -5.24
CA PHE A 99 -6.70 7.34 -4.11
C PHE A 99 -6.88 8.83 -4.42
N ASN A 100 -6.01 9.40 -5.25
CA ASN A 100 -6.08 10.80 -5.66
C ASN A 100 -7.20 11.09 -6.68
N THR A 101 -7.95 10.10 -7.15
CA THR A 101 -9.14 10.33 -7.99
C THR A 101 -10.44 10.42 -7.21
N PHE A 102 -10.45 10.13 -5.89
CA PHE A 102 -11.65 10.21 -5.07
C PHE A 102 -12.01 11.64 -4.65
N ASP A 103 -13.20 12.09 -5.01
CA ASP A 103 -13.73 13.39 -4.58
C ASP A 103 -13.90 13.45 -3.05
N GLY A 104 -13.29 14.46 -2.42
CA GLY A 104 -13.28 14.65 -0.96
C GLY A 104 -12.09 14.05 -0.21
N VAL A 105 -11.32 13.16 -0.86
CA VAL A 105 -10.08 12.56 -0.36
C VAL A 105 -8.87 13.07 -1.14
N ARG A 106 -9.07 13.50 -2.39
CA ARG A 106 -8.03 14.03 -3.28
C ARG A 106 -7.22 15.14 -2.64
N ASP A 107 -5.90 15.02 -2.79
CA ASP A 107 -4.96 16.08 -2.45
C ASP A 107 -4.90 17.11 -3.58
N GLU A 108 -5.46 18.30 -3.36
CA GLU A 108 -5.42 19.39 -4.34
C GLU A 108 -4.07 20.12 -4.40
N THR A 109 -3.25 19.99 -3.36
CA THR A 109 -2.00 20.77 -3.21
C THR A 109 -0.77 19.93 -2.89
N SER A 110 -0.87 18.60 -2.90
CA SER A 110 0.17 17.63 -2.47
C SER A 110 0.64 17.76 -1.00
N THR A 111 0.06 18.71 -0.26
CA THR A 111 0.49 19.17 1.08
C THR A 111 -0.68 19.60 1.96
N SER A 112 -1.91 19.37 1.52
CA SER A 112 -3.10 19.80 2.24
C SER A 112 -3.15 19.16 3.64
N ALA A 113 -3.48 19.96 4.65
CA ALA A 113 -3.51 19.53 6.05
C ALA A 113 -4.76 18.72 6.44
N THR A 114 -5.55 18.27 5.46
CA THR A 114 -6.76 17.49 5.77
C THR A 114 -6.40 16.11 6.30
N SER A 115 -7.26 15.58 7.17
CA SER A 115 -7.19 14.22 7.72
C SER A 115 -6.98 13.14 6.65
N TRP A 116 -7.74 13.20 5.54
CA TRP A 116 -7.65 12.24 4.44
C TRP A 116 -6.33 12.32 3.65
N VAL A 117 -5.78 13.52 3.47
CA VAL A 117 -4.46 13.69 2.83
C VAL A 117 -3.34 13.21 3.76
N THR A 118 -3.46 13.50 5.06
CA THR A 118 -2.53 12.99 6.09
C THR A 118 -2.55 11.47 6.14
N TRP A 119 -3.73 10.86 6.12
CA TRP A 119 -3.90 9.42 6.02
C TRP A 119 -3.26 8.87 4.75
N THR A 120 -3.61 9.40 3.58
CA THR A 120 -3.11 8.89 2.28
C THR A 120 -1.59 8.92 2.21
N ARG A 121 -0.96 10.00 2.69
CA ARG A 121 0.51 10.12 2.74
C ARG A 121 1.14 9.16 3.74
N THR A 122 0.57 9.04 4.93
CA THR A 122 1.12 8.16 5.98
C THR A 122 0.95 6.70 5.60
N TRP A 123 -0.22 6.32 5.09
CA TRP A 123 -0.50 5.00 4.53
C TRP A 123 0.45 4.68 3.36
N THR A 124 0.65 5.61 2.42
CA THR A 124 1.60 5.41 1.31
C THR A 124 3.03 5.21 1.84
N ALA A 125 3.43 5.95 2.88
CA ALA A 125 4.73 5.76 3.50
C ALA A 125 4.84 4.39 4.19
N GLU A 126 3.77 3.92 4.84
CA GLU A 126 3.67 2.57 5.40
C GLU A 126 3.76 1.51 4.30
N GLU A 127 2.97 1.56 3.23
CA GLU A 127 3.01 0.58 2.12
C GLU A 127 4.34 0.53 1.39
N LYS A 128 5.07 1.66 1.33
CA LYS A 128 6.41 1.67 0.73
C LYS A 128 7.38 0.75 1.49
N ARG A 129 7.07 0.42 2.75
CA ARG A 129 7.74 -0.63 3.51
C ARG A 129 6.96 -1.92 3.23
N PRO A 130 7.61 -2.97 2.69
CA PRO A 130 6.92 -4.24 2.46
C PRO A 130 6.23 -4.67 3.75
N ARG A 131 4.98 -5.12 3.77
CA ARG A 131 4.33 -5.54 5.03
C ARG A 131 4.91 -6.82 5.62
N ARG A 132 5.68 -7.55 4.82
CA ARG A 132 6.30 -8.82 5.17
C ARG A 132 7.83 -8.74 5.09
N PRO A 133 8.56 -9.14 6.16
CA PRO A 133 10.02 -9.19 6.15
C PRO A 133 10.60 -10.00 4.98
N GLU A 134 9.96 -11.10 4.60
CA GLU A 134 10.37 -11.99 3.50
C GLU A 134 10.36 -11.30 2.12
N LEU A 135 9.50 -10.31 1.90
CA LEU A 135 9.45 -9.54 0.65
C LEU A 135 10.64 -8.57 0.54
N GLY A 136 11.09 -8.01 1.68
CA GLY A 136 12.25 -7.11 1.74
C GLY A 136 13.55 -7.79 1.30
N TRP A 137 13.73 -9.07 1.66
CA TRP A 137 14.84 -9.89 1.20
C TRP A 137 14.79 -10.19 -0.31
N MET A 138 13.64 -10.64 -0.83
CA MET A 138 13.52 -10.99 -2.25
C MET A 138 13.72 -9.80 -3.19
N LYS A 139 13.28 -8.59 -2.80
CA LYS A 139 13.40 -7.38 -3.61
C LYS A 139 14.86 -7.06 -4.00
N ARG A 140 15.84 -7.36 -3.12
CA ARG A 140 17.27 -7.23 -3.45
C ARG A 140 17.87 -8.40 -4.22
N ARG A 141 17.29 -9.60 -4.16
CA ARG A 141 17.67 -10.71 -5.05
C ARG A 141 17.48 -10.32 -6.52
N GLY A 142 16.40 -9.60 -6.83
CA GLY A 142 16.13 -9.11 -8.20
C GLY A 142 17.13 -8.08 -8.71
N THR A 143 17.75 -7.29 -7.82
CA THR A 143 18.79 -6.30 -8.18
C THR A 143 20.19 -6.88 -8.34
N GLU A 144 20.43 -8.12 -7.91
CA GLU A 144 21.72 -8.84 -8.11
C GLU A 144 21.68 -9.83 -9.29
N ILE A 145 20.54 -9.92 -10.00
CA ILE A 145 20.34 -10.74 -11.21
C ILE A 145 20.48 -9.88 -12.50
N CYS A 146 20.78 -8.59 -12.38
CA CYS A 146 21.18 -7.71 -13.47
C CYS A 146 22.66 -7.30 -13.33
#